data_AF-A0A1H4EIY0-F1
#
_entry.id   AF-A0A1H4EIY0-F1
#
_cell.length_a   1.000
_cell.length_b   1.000
_cell.length_c   1.000
_cell.angle_alpha   90.00
_cell.angle_beta   90.00
_cell.angle_gamma   90.00
#
_symmetry.space_group_name_H-M   'P 1'
#
loop_
_entity.id
_entity.type
_entity.pdbx_description
1 polymer ?
#
loop_
_entity_poly.entity_id
_entity_poly.type
_entity_poly.pdbx_seq_one_letter_code
_entity_poly.pdbx_strand_id
1 'polypeptide(L)'
;MQPTLTTAGLVAACCLVALAACAARAQSPLDGERIRAVVSGKTIAGGMLDGGPYSEFYGEDGVIRGEGYTGAWTVEGDAMCFDYGEGPDCWSVGLSGDEILWIRDAEVLGTGRAVEGNVNGY
;
A
#
# COMPACT_ATOMS: atom_id res chain seq x y z
N MET A 1 -71.17 4.73 -30.25
CA MET A 1 -70.56 4.08 -29.08
C MET A 1 -69.06 3.98 -29.35
N GLN A 2 -68.27 4.90 -28.79
CA GLN A 2 -66.82 4.97 -28.98
C GLN A 2 -66.12 4.36 -27.76
N PRO A 3 -65.06 3.54 -27.91
CA PRO A 3 -64.20 3.18 -26.81
C PRO A 3 -63.22 4.32 -26.48
N THR A 4 -63.03 4.50 -25.19
CA THR A 4 -62.24 5.52 -24.50
C THR A 4 -60.74 5.40 -24.77
N LEU A 5 -60.09 6.55 -24.99
CA LEU A 5 -58.63 6.73 -24.98
C LEU A 5 -58.08 6.51 -23.56
N THR A 6 -57.10 5.62 -23.42
CA THR A 6 -56.30 5.52 -22.20
C THR A 6 -54.83 5.25 -22.53
N THR A 7 -53.99 5.99 -21.80
CA THR A 7 -52.59 5.71 -21.47
C THR A 7 -51.53 6.15 -22.47
N ALA A 8 -51.11 7.40 -22.27
CA ALA A 8 -49.77 7.87 -22.57
C ALA A 8 -48.71 7.00 -21.88
N GLY A 9 -47.64 6.67 -22.61
CA GLY A 9 -46.45 6.01 -22.08
C GLY A 9 -45.31 6.15 -23.07
N LEU A 10 -44.77 7.36 -23.17
CA LEU A 10 -43.60 7.70 -23.97
C LEU A 10 -42.32 7.43 -23.14
N VAL A 11 -41.28 6.88 -23.79
CA VAL A 11 -39.84 6.92 -23.41
C VAL A 11 -39.48 5.96 -22.24
N ALA A 12 -38.48 5.08 -22.31
CA ALA A 12 -37.10 5.36 -22.67
C ALA A 12 -36.35 4.12 -23.18
N ALA A 13 -35.62 4.35 -24.29
CA ALA A 13 -34.60 3.46 -24.81
C ALA A 13 -33.31 3.56 -23.98
N CYS A 14 -32.53 2.47 -24.05
CA CYS A 14 -31.06 2.40 -23.92
C CYS A 14 -30.40 3.18 -22.79
N CYS A 15 -29.97 2.47 -21.75
CA CYS A 15 -28.64 2.62 -21.15
C CYS A 15 -28.34 1.43 -20.24
N LEU A 16 -27.96 0.29 -20.82
CA LEU A 16 -27.14 -0.70 -20.12
C LEU A 16 -25.74 -0.07 -19.96
N VAL A 17 -25.59 0.78 -18.95
CA VAL A 17 -24.26 1.20 -18.50
C VAL A 17 -23.68 -0.02 -17.81
N ALA A 18 -22.87 -0.79 -18.55
CA ALA A 18 -21.96 -1.75 -17.95
C ALA A 18 -21.04 -0.94 -17.04
N LEU A 19 -21.35 -0.91 -15.73
CA LEU A 19 -20.36 -0.60 -14.73
C LEU A 19 -19.29 -1.68 -14.86
N ALA A 20 -18.25 -1.38 -15.64
CA ALA A 20 -16.95 -1.98 -15.45
C ALA A 20 -16.51 -1.57 -14.05
N ALA A 21 -16.96 -2.34 -13.05
CA ALA A 21 -16.35 -2.33 -11.74
C ALA A 21 -14.89 -2.71 -11.99
N CYS A 22 -14.03 -1.69 -12.05
CA CYS A 22 -12.62 -1.87 -11.80
C CYS A 22 -12.57 -2.31 -10.34
N ALA A 23 -12.78 -3.61 -10.10
CA ALA A 23 -12.40 -4.23 -8.86
C ALA A 23 -10.91 -3.95 -8.78
N ALA A 24 -10.55 -2.93 -7.99
CA ALA A 24 -9.21 -2.76 -7.49
C ALA A 24 -8.87 -4.13 -6.91
N ARG A 25 -8.10 -4.91 -7.68
CA ARG A 25 -7.68 -6.23 -7.26
C ARG A 25 -6.81 -5.93 -6.06
N ALA A 26 -7.30 -6.20 -4.85
CA ALA A 26 -6.47 -6.16 -3.66
C ALA A 26 -5.27 -7.05 -3.98
N GLN A 27 -4.13 -6.43 -4.24
CA GLN A 27 -2.90 -7.16 -4.49
C GLN A 27 -2.62 -7.91 -3.19
N SER A 28 -2.53 -9.23 -3.29
CA SER A 28 -2.17 -10.05 -2.14
C SER A 28 -0.87 -9.50 -1.54
N PRO A 29 -0.75 -9.44 -0.20
CA PRO A 29 0.50 -9.10 0.44
C PRO A 29 1.65 -9.95 -0.09
N LEU A 30 2.84 -9.37 -0.09
CA LEU A 30 4.08 -10.03 -0.48
C LEU A 30 4.44 -11.12 0.54
N ASP A 31 5.13 -12.14 0.07
CA ASP A 31 5.80 -13.09 0.96
C ASP A 31 7.10 -12.50 1.55
N GLY A 32 7.63 -13.14 2.59
CA GLY A 32 8.82 -12.67 3.30
C GLY A 32 10.08 -12.51 2.43
N GLU A 33 10.29 -13.39 1.45
CA GLU A 33 11.43 -13.29 0.54
C GLU A 33 11.32 -12.02 -0.32
N ARG A 34 10.12 -11.77 -0.85
CA ARG A 34 9.86 -10.61 -1.68
C ARG A 34 9.90 -9.31 -0.88
N ILE A 35 9.42 -9.31 0.36
CA ILE A 35 9.57 -8.17 1.29
C ILE A 35 11.06 -7.83 1.43
N ARG A 36 11.89 -8.82 1.76
CA ARG A 36 13.34 -8.61 1.95
C ARG A 36 14.00 -8.05 0.70
N ALA A 37 13.66 -8.57 -0.48
CA ALA A 37 14.20 -8.09 -1.75
C ALA A 37 13.80 -6.63 -2.06
N VAL A 38 12.62 -6.20 -1.61
CA VAL A 38 12.11 -4.84 -1.82
C VAL A 38 12.77 -3.83 -0.87
N VAL A 39 13.05 -4.20 0.38
CA VAL A 39 13.51 -3.24 1.40
C VAL A 39 15.02 -3.27 1.64
N SER A 40 15.64 -4.45 1.60
CA SER A 40 17.01 -4.63 2.08
C SER A 40 18.02 -3.89 1.21
N GLY A 41 18.86 -3.07 1.86
CA GLY A 41 19.88 -2.26 1.19
C GLY A 41 19.33 -1.04 0.46
N LYS A 42 18.11 -0.59 0.76
CA LYS A 42 17.44 0.51 0.06
C LYS A 42 16.98 1.62 0.99
N THR A 43 16.95 2.83 0.47
CA THR A 43 16.22 3.94 1.09
C THR A 43 14.78 3.91 0.58
N ILE A 44 13.82 3.92 1.50
CA ILE A 44 12.40 4.02 1.18
C ILE A 44 11.90 5.38 1.65
N ALA A 45 11.29 6.13 0.74
CA ALA A 45 10.67 7.40 1.04
C ALA A 45 9.21 7.41 0.60
N GLY A 46 8.34 7.99 1.41
CA GLY A 46 6.91 8.02 1.15
C GLY A 46 6.15 8.76 2.25
N GLY A 47 4.95 8.30 2.56
CA GLY A 47 4.14 8.89 3.63
C GLY A 47 3.26 7.86 4.34
N MET A 48 3.04 8.09 5.63
CA MET A 48 2.04 7.39 6.43
C MET A 48 0.78 8.24 6.53
N LEU A 49 -0.39 7.61 6.53
CA LEU A 49 -1.69 8.26 6.63
C LEU A 49 -1.76 9.18 7.86
N ASP A 50 -1.26 8.70 9.00
CA ASP A 50 -1.28 9.42 10.28
C ASP A 50 0.09 10.00 10.70
N GLY A 51 1.15 9.71 9.95
CA GLY A 51 2.54 10.04 10.34
C GLY A 51 3.24 11.07 9.46
N GLY A 52 2.64 11.46 8.32
CA GLY A 52 3.26 12.38 7.37
C GLY A 52 4.38 11.73 6.55
N PRO A 53 5.20 12.54 5.84
CA PRO A 53 6.26 12.02 5.00
C PRO A 53 7.41 11.43 5.82
N TYR A 54 8.03 10.37 5.30
CA TYR A 54 9.22 9.74 5.90
C TYR A 54 10.25 9.39 4.82
N SER A 55 11.49 9.19 5.24
CA SER A 55 12.55 8.63 4.42
C SER A 55 13.59 7.93 5.30
N GLU A 56 13.82 6.65 5.04
CA GLU A 56 14.64 5.78 5.89
C GLU A 56 15.45 4.79 5.05
N PHE A 57 16.68 4.50 5.45
CA PHE A 57 17.52 3.45 4.88
C PHE A 57 17.40 2.15 5.69
N TYR A 58 17.04 1.06 5.01
CA TYR A 58 16.92 -0.27 5.58
C TYR A 58 18.18 -1.08 5.26
N GLY A 59 19.16 -1.04 6.17
CA GLY A 59 20.45 -1.70 5.97
C GLY A 59 20.35 -3.22 5.97
N GLU A 60 21.19 -3.90 5.18
CA GLU A 60 21.28 -5.37 5.17
C GLU A 60 21.67 -5.96 6.54
N ASP A 61 22.21 -5.13 7.43
CA ASP A 61 22.52 -5.43 8.82
C ASP A 61 21.28 -5.45 9.74
N GLY A 62 20.08 -5.22 9.20
CA GLY A 62 18.83 -5.18 9.97
C GLY A 62 18.63 -3.84 10.70
N VAL A 63 19.44 -2.82 10.41
CA VAL A 63 19.34 -1.50 11.06
C VAL A 63 18.66 -0.51 10.12
N ILE A 64 17.65 0.17 10.63
CA ILE A 64 17.00 1.32 10.01
C ILE A 64 17.80 2.57 10.38
N ARG A 65 18.08 3.42 9.40
CA ARG A 65 18.73 4.73 9.60
C ARG A 65 17.87 5.81 8.97
N GLY A 66 17.43 6.77 9.77
CA GLY A 66 16.67 7.93 9.32
C GLY A 66 17.33 9.22 9.79
N GLU A 67 16.66 10.35 9.57
CA GLU A 67 17.18 11.67 9.94
C GLU A 67 17.21 11.85 11.47
N GLY A 68 18.37 11.57 12.08
CA GLY A 68 18.59 11.75 13.52
C GLY A 68 18.07 10.60 14.39
N TYR A 69 17.71 9.45 13.81
CA TYR A 69 17.26 8.27 14.55
C TYR A 69 17.70 6.96 13.88
N THR A 70 17.63 5.89 14.68
CA THR A 70 17.86 4.52 14.25
C THR A 70 16.74 3.62 14.75
N GLY A 71 16.48 2.53 14.02
CA GLY A 71 15.61 1.45 14.44
C GLY A 71 16.18 0.10 14.01
N ALA A 72 15.44 -0.97 14.28
CA ALA A 72 15.71 -2.29 13.75
C ALA A 72 14.57 -2.71 12.82
N TRP A 73 14.91 -3.48 11.79
CA TRP A 73 13.91 -4.13 10.96
C TRP A 73 14.21 -5.62 10.80
N THR A 74 13.13 -6.39 10.74
CA THR A 74 13.18 -7.83 10.44
C THR A 74 12.02 -8.20 9.52
N VAL A 75 12.11 -9.39 8.94
CA VAL A 75 10.98 -10.01 8.24
C VAL A 75 10.67 -11.32 8.97
N GLU A 76 9.47 -11.41 9.51
CA GLU A 76 8.96 -12.55 10.28
C GLU A 76 7.80 -13.19 9.52
N GLY A 77 8.03 -14.37 8.92
CA GLY A 77 7.08 -14.94 7.97
C GLY A 77 6.86 -13.99 6.80
N ASP A 78 5.60 -13.60 6.56
CA ASP A 78 5.20 -12.67 5.49
C ASP A 78 4.93 -11.25 6.01
N ALA A 79 5.52 -10.88 7.15
CA ALA A 79 5.39 -9.56 7.76
C ALA A 79 6.74 -8.86 7.88
N MET A 80 6.74 -7.55 7.67
CA MET A 80 7.84 -6.65 7.95
C MET A 80 7.66 -6.08 9.36
N CYS A 81 8.62 -6.28 10.25
CA CYS A 81 8.55 -5.79 11.63
C CYS A 81 9.57 -4.69 11.86
N PHE A 82 9.13 -3.59 12.45
CA PHE A 82 9.97 -2.45 12.79
C PHE A 82 10.04 -2.29 14.30
N ASP A 83 11.21 -1.98 14.84
CA ASP A 83 11.40 -1.67 16.26
C ASP A 83 12.22 -0.38 16.39
N TYR A 84 11.58 0.68 16.87
CA TYR A 84 12.21 1.97 17.13
C TYR A 84 12.47 2.21 18.64
N GLY A 85 12.46 1.14 19.45
CA GLY A 85 12.73 1.16 20.89
C GLY A 85 11.55 0.78 21.78
N GLU A 86 10.39 0.48 21.19
CA GLU A 86 9.14 0.15 21.89
C GLU A 86 8.76 -1.33 21.73
N GLY A 87 9.59 -2.10 21.00
CA GLY A 87 9.34 -3.47 20.60
C GLY A 87 8.88 -3.56 19.14
N PRO A 88 8.84 -4.79 18.59
CA PRO A 88 8.52 -5.01 17.19
C PRO A 88 7.04 -4.72 16.89
N ASP A 89 6.82 -3.91 15.87
CA ASP A 89 5.51 -3.60 15.29
C ASP A 89 5.47 -4.11 13.85
N CYS A 90 4.64 -5.12 13.59
CA CYS A 90 4.65 -5.90 12.36
C CYS A 90 3.54 -5.51 11.38
N TRP A 91 3.90 -5.43 10.10
CA TRP A 91 3.08 -4.93 9.00
C TRP A 91 3.07 -5.91 7.84
N SER A 92 1.92 -6.03 7.18
CA SER A 92 1.86 -6.62 5.84
C SER A 92 2.41 -5.62 4.83
N VAL A 93 3.05 -6.10 3.77
CA VAL A 93 3.60 -5.26 2.71
C VAL A 93 2.96 -5.64 1.39
N GLY A 94 2.52 -4.66 0.61
CA GLY A 94 2.02 -4.83 -0.75
C GLY A 94 2.84 -4.08 -1.79
N LEU A 95 2.58 -4.35 -3.07
CA LEU A 95 3.10 -3.56 -4.19
C LEU A 95 1.98 -3.15 -5.12
N SER A 96 1.93 -1.88 -5.48
CA SER A 96 1.15 -1.34 -6.59
C SER A 96 2.09 -0.67 -7.60
N GLY A 97 2.50 -1.43 -8.62
CA GLY A 97 3.57 -0.98 -9.52
C GLY A 97 4.91 -0.92 -8.81
N ASP A 98 5.53 0.26 -8.77
CA ASP A 98 6.76 0.55 -8.02
C ASP A 98 6.50 1.10 -6.61
N GLU A 99 5.25 1.32 -6.24
CA GLU A 99 4.85 1.81 -4.91
C GLU A 99 4.70 0.66 -3.91
N ILE A 100 5.42 0.75 -2.80
CA ILE A 100 5.30 -0.09 -1.62
C ILE A 100 4.07 0.37 -0.84
N LEU A 101 3.27 -0.58 -0.36
CA LEU A 101 2.10 -0.34 0.47
C LEU A 101 2.34 -0.91 1.87
N TRP A 102 2.18 -0.08 2.90
CA TRP A 102 2.20 -0.52 4.29
C TRP A 102 0.77 -0.85 4.74
N ILE A 103 0.53 -2.10 5.10
CA ILE A 103 -0.81 -2.65 5.31
C ILE A 103 -0.95 -3.14 6.74
N ARG A 104 -2.03 -2.72 7.41
CA ARG A 104 -2.46 -3.21 8.73
C ARG A 104 -3.96 -3.39 8.72
N ASP A 105 -4.44 -4.47 9.33
CA ASP A 105 -5.88 -4.79 9.39
C ASP A 105 -6.59 -4.76 8.02
N ALA A 106 -5.85 -5.16 6.97
CA ALA A 106 -6.26 -5.12 5.56
C ALA A 106 -6.49 -3.71 4.96
N GLU A 107 -6.05 -2.66 5.65
CA GLU A 107 -6.07 -1.27 5.19
C GLU A 107 -4.66 -0.80 4.83
N VAL A 108 -4.55 -0.01 3.74
CA VAL A 108 -3.29 0.66 3.37
C VAL A 108 -3.17 1.92 4.20
N LEU A 109 -2.19 1.95 5.11
CA LEU A 109 -1.94 3.08 6.02
C LEU A 109 -0.68 3.87 5.67
N GLY A 110 0.02 3.49 4.61
CA GLY A 110 1.13 4.26 4.10
C GLY A 110 1.65 3.74 2.78
N THR A 111 2.48 4.55 2.13
CA THR A 111 3.15 4.21 0.89
C THR A 111 4.64 4.52 0.94
N GLY A 112 5.39 3.95 0.01
CA GLY A 112 6.83 4.18 -0.13
C GLY A 112 7.33 3.90 -1.52
N ARG A 113 8.46 4.50 -1.89
CA ARG A 113 9.25 4.11 -3.05
C ARG A 113 10.68 3.85 -2.65
N ALA A 114 11.20 2.73 -3.13
CA ALA A 114 12.55 2.29 -2.84
C ALA A 114 13.55 2.85 -3.87
N VAL A 115 14.70 3.27 -3.36
CA VAL A 115 15.89 3.63 -4.14
C VAL A 115 17.07 2.83 -3.60
N GLU A 116 17.89 2.29 -4.50
CA GLU A 116 19.07 1.51 -4.11
C GLU A 116 20.08 2.33 -3.30
N GLY A 117 20.54 1.75 -2.18
CA GLY A 117 21.56 2.33 -1.31
C GLY A 117 21.05 3.40 -0.35
N ASN A 118 21.95 3.86 0.53
CA ASN A 118 21.70 4.95 1.48
C ASN A 118 21.91 6.32 0.80
N VAL A 119 20.98 6.70 -0.07
CA VAL A 119 21.13 7.88 -0.95
C VAL A 119 21.15 9.21 -0.21
N ASN A 120 20.62 9.25 1.01
CA ASN A 120 20.57 10.46 1.86
C ASN A 120 21.71 10.52 2.88
N GLY A 121 22.55 9.48 2.98
CA GLY A 121 23.71 9.47 3.86
C GLY A 121 23.39 9.45 5.36
N TYR A 122 22.31 8.76 5.74
CA TYR A 122 21.96 8.53 7.16
C TYR A 122 23.01 7.70 7.92
#